data_AF-A0A6M3ITH3-F1
#
_entry.id   AF-A0A6M3ITH3-F1
#
_cell.length_a   1.000
_cell.length_b   1.000
_cell.length_c   1.000
_cell.angle_alpha   90.00
_cell.angle_beta   90.00
_cell.angle_gamma   90.00
#
_symmetry.space_group_name_H-M   'P 1'
#
loop_
_entity.id
_entity.type
_entity.pdbx_description
1 polymer ?
#
loop_
_entity_poly.entity_id
_entity_poly.type
_entity_poly.pdbx_seq_one_letter_code
_entity_poly.pdbx_strand_id
1 'polypeptide(L)'
;MVDKISIINRGEVNFGPWLKWFLIFLLSILGFVVYYSTGLFWKVHEADITYICHLITIVYFYFSVKVGKDTYNVCIDIYGSNKELEDYQKLEGLDGEGLYENKERYRFWYYKLKKYYRYSDMGWFVANHLPQLGLLGTLIGMAYVFLFSDLNMATKAGQLIAFKGMGTALYTTIAGSIFSLILKIQLFNLKYLKDEKTGKTNGV
;
A
#
# COMPACT_ATOMS: atom_id res chain seq x y z
N MET A 1 37.91 37.47 1.27
CA MET A 1 37.54 36.52 2.34
C MET A 1 36.03 36.54 2.55
N VAL A 2 35.31 36.52 1.43
CA VAL A 2 33.85 36.52 1.30
C VAL A 2 33.60 35.53 0.15
N ASP A 3 32.49 34.81 0.20
CA ASP A 3 32.05 33.79 -0.77
C ASP A 3 32.49 32.33 -0.53
N LYS A 4 32.41 31.89 0.74
CA LYS A 4 32.14 30.48 1.06
C LYS A 4 30.64 30.21 1.35
N ILE A 5 29.75 31.16 1.07
CA ILE A 5 28.33 31.07 1.47
C ILE A 5 27.36 30.76 0.31
N SER A 6 27.77 30.76 -0.97
CA SER A 6 26.80 30.63 -2.09
C SER A 6 26.74 29.27 -2.81
N ILE A 7 27.47 28.23 -2.40
CA ILE A 7 27.56 26.96 -3.19
C ILE A 7 26.86 25.75 -2.54
N ILE A 8 26.09 25.91 -1.46
CA ILE A 8 25.38 24.75 -0.87
C ILE A 8 23.93 25.12 -0.56
N ASN A 9 23.16 25.45 -1.60
CA ASN A 9 21.73 25.16 -1.55
C ASN A 9 21.58 23.68 -1.93
N ARG A 10 21.85 22.77 -0.98
CA ARG A 10 21.38 21.40 -1.13
C ARG A 10 19.87 21.50 -1.04
N GLY A 11 19.16 21.33 -2.16
CA GLY A 11 17.79 20.84 -2.03
C GLY A 11 17.85 19.63 -1.09
N GLU A 12 16.98 19.56 -0.09
CA GLU A 12 16.92 18.40 0.79
C GLU A 12 15.90 17.42 0.21
N VAL A 13 16.17 16.11 0.35
CA VAL A 13 15.19 15.10 -0.02
C VAL A 13 13.97 15.26 0.89
N ASN A 14 12.81 15.59 0.33
CA ASN A 14 11.58 15.65 1.12
C ASN A 14 11.05 14.23 1.38
N PHE A 15 11.38 13.69 2.55
CA PHE A 15 10.90 12.39 3.03
C PHE A 15 9.51 12.46 3.69
N GLY A 16 8.87 13.63 3.75
CA GLY A 16 7.54 13.81 4.35
C GLY A 16 6.49 12.80 3.87
N PRO A 17 6.41 12.46 2.57
CA PRO A 17 5.48 11.46 2.09
C PRO A 17 5.80 10.04 2.56
N TRP A 18 7.09 9.68 2.62
CA TRP A 18 7.50 8.40 3.17
C TRP A 18 7.19 8.30 4.67
N LEU A 19 7.36 9.40 5.41
CA LEU A 19 7.01 9.46 6.84
C LEU A 19 5.51 9.25 7.07
N LYS A 20 4.64 9.83 6.23
CA LYS A 20 3.19 9.58 6.28
C LYS A 20 2.85 8.10 6.08
N TRP A 21 3.50 7.44 5.11
CA TRP A 21 3.35 5.98 4.93
C TRP A 21 3.81 5.22 6.18
N PHE A 22 4.99 5.55 6.70
CA PHE A 22 5.57 4.89 7.87
C PHE A 22 4.68 5.01 9.11
N LEU A 23 4.06 6.17 9.33
CA LEU A 23 3.13 6.39 10.44
C LEU A 23 1.89 5.49 10.35
N ILE A 24 1.31 5.33 9.16
CA ILE A 24 0.16 4.43 8.94
C ILE A 24 0.60 2.96 9.15
N PHE A 25 1.80 2.61 8.73
CA PHE A 25 2.35 1.27 8.93
C PHE A 25 2.55 0.96 10.41
N LEU A 26 3.11 1.89 11.19
CA LEU A 26 3.24 1.76 12.64
C LEU A 26 1.88 1.62 13.33
N LEU A 27 0.88 2.40 12.92
CA LEU A 27 -0.48 2.28 13.45
C LEU A 27 -1.07 0.89 13.16
N SER A 28 -0.78 0.33 11.99
CA SER A 28 -1.22 -1.04 11.62
C SER A 28 -0.54 -2.10 12.47
N ILE A 29 0.77 -1.96 12.74
CA ILE A 29 1.50 -2.85 13.65
C ILE A 29 0.94 -2.75 15.07
N LEU A 30 0.68 -1.53 15.55
CA LEU A 30 0.08 -1.33 16.88
C LEU A 30 -1.29 -1.99 16.97
N GLY A 31 -2.14 -1.81 15.95
CA GLY A 31 -3.44 -2.48 15.87
C GLY A 31 -3.31 -4.01 15.89
N PHE A 32 -2.30 -4.55 15.19
CA PHE A 32 -1.98 -5.97 15.22
C PHE A 32 -1.50 -6.42 16.60
N VAL A 33 -0.64 -5.67 17.28
CA VAL A 33 -0.19 -5.98 18.64
C VAL A 33 -1.36 -6.02 19.63
N VAL A 34 -2.29 -5.06 19.55
CA VAL A 34 -3.51 -5.05 20.37
C VAL A 34 -4.40 -6.27 20.04
N TYR A 35 -4.52 -6.62 18.76
CA TYR A 35 -5.24 -7.81 18.33
C TYR A 35 -4.64 -9.11 18.88
N TYR A 36 -3.31 -9.18 19.00
CA TYR A 36 -2.64 -10.33 19.63
C TYR A 36 -2.77 -10.32 21.16
N SER A 37 -2.62 -9.18 21.82
CA SER A 37 -2.61 -9.09 23.28
C SER A 37 -3.97 -9.41 23.90
N THR A 38 -5.06 -9.12 23.19
CA THR A 38 -6.43 -9.46 23.60
C THR A 38 -6.77 -10.95 23.47
N GLY A 39 -5.86 -11.76 22.91
CA GLY A 39 -6.10 -13.18 22.63
C GLY A 39 -7.13 -13.43 21.52
N LEU A 40 -7.57 -12.38 20.81
CA LEU A 40 -8.48 -12.51 19.67
C LEU A 40 -7.86 -13.33 18.55
N PHE A 41 -6.54 -13.26 18.37
CA PHE A 41 -5.83 -14.05 17.38
C PHE A 41 -6.17 -15.55 17.44
N TRP A 42 -6.07 -16.15 18.63
CA TRP A 42 -6.36 -17.58 18.82
C TRP A 42 -7.83 -17.90 18.57
N LYS A 43 -8.74 -17.04 19.06
CA LYS A 43 -10.18 -17.21 18.86
C LYS A 43 -10.58 -17.13 17.38
N VAL A 44 -10.00 -16.20 16.64
CA VAL A 44 -10.25 -16.04 15.20
C VAL A 44 -9.63 -17.20 14.43
N HIS A 45 -8.45 -17.69 14.82
CA HIS A 45 -7.80 -18.84 14.19
C HIS A 45 -8.60 -20.13 14.36
N GLU A 46 -9.13 -20.39 15.56
CA GLU A 46 -9.98 -21.56 15.80
C GLU A 46 -11.34 -21.46 15.11
N ALA A 47 -11.85 -20.24 14.95
CA ALA A 47 -13.08 -19.97 14.23
C ALA A 47 -12.87 -20.16 12.72
N ASP A 48 -11.85 -19.56 12.12
CA ASP A 48 -11.60 -19.47 10.68
C ASP A 48 -11.06 -20.78 10.08
N ILE A 49 -11.98 -21.69 9.75
CA ILE A 49 -11.69 -22.95 9.04
C ILE A 49 -11.05 -22.70 7.67
N THR A 50 -11.32 -21.55 7.03
CA THR A 50 -10.89 -21.26 5.66
C THR A 50 -9.47 -20.72 5.56
N TYR A 51 -8.93 -20.21 6.68
CA TYR A 51 -7.66 -19.48 6.76
C TYR A 51 -7.59 -18.23 5.85
N ILE A 52 -8.71 -17.76 5.28
CA ILE A 52 -8.76 -16.60 4.38
C ILE A 52 -8.37 -15.32 5.12
N CYS A 53 -8.72 -15.18 6.40
CA CYS A 53 -8.36 -14.00 7.20
C CYS A 53 -6.83 -13.86 7.35
N HIS A 54 -6.14 -14.99 7.54
CA HIS A 54 -4.67 -15.02 7.64
C HIS A 54 -4.03 -14.69 6.29
N LEU A 55 -4.57 -15.22 5.20
CA LEU A 55 -4.11 -14.90 3.85
C LEU A 55 -4.25 -13.41 3.54
N ILE A 56 -5.40 -12.81 3.84
CA ILE A 56 -5.64 -11.36 3.69
C ILE A 56 -4.59 -10.56 4.47
N THR A 57 -4.31 -10.95 5.70
CA THR A 57 -3.35 -10.27 6.58
C THR A 57 -1.93 -10.34 6.01
N ILE A 58 -1.48 -11.52 5.56
CA ILE A 58 -0.16 -11.72 4.95
C ILE A 58 -0.02 -10.87 3.68
N VAL A 59 -1.02 -10.92 2.80
CA VAL A 59 -1.05 -10.14 1.55
C VAL A 59 -0.98 -8.64 1.87
N TYR A 60 -1.74 -8.18 2.86
CA TYR A 60 -1.70 -6.79 3.32
C TYR A 60 -0.30 -6.35 3.76
N PHE A 61 0.33 -7.07 4.68
CA PHE A 61 1.66 -6.69 5.18
C PHE A 61 2.72 -6.71 4.09
N TYR A 62 2.69 -7.71 3.21
CA TYR A 62 3.60 -7.78 2.06
C TYR A 62 3.46 -6.55 1.15
N PHE A 63 2.23 -6.22 0.75
CA PHE A 63 1.99 -5.06 -0.12
C PHE A 63 2.27 -3.73 0.59
N SER A 64 1.98 -3.62 1.88
CA SER A 64 2.27 -2.42 2.67
C SER A 64 3.78 -2.14 2.68
N VAL A 65 4.62 -3.15 2.97
CA VAL A 65 6.09 -3.02 2.93
C VAL A 65 6.58 -2.66 1.53
N LYS A 66 6.00 -3.28 0.49
CA LYS A 66 6.35 -2.97 -0.91
C LYS A 66 6.05 -1.51 -1.25
N VAL A 67 4.87 -1.00 -0.89
CA VAL A 67 4.49 0.40 -1.09
C VAL A 67 5.42 1.34 -0.35
N GLY A 68 5.88 0.98 0.85
CA GLY A 68 6.88 1.76 1.59
C GLY A 68 8.21 1.87 0.89
N LYS A 69 8.73 0.76 0.37
CA LYS A 69 9.97 0.74 -0.42
C LYS A 69 9.83 1.57 -1.69
N ASP A 70 8.71 1.45 -2.40
CA ASP A 70 8.45 2.24 -3.60
C ASP A 70 8.34 3.74 -3.28
N THR A 71 7.69 4.10 -2.16
CA THR A 71 7.59 5.49 -1.71
C THR A 71 8.96 6.09 -1.37
N TYR A 72 9.82 5.31 -0.68
CA TYR A 72 11.18 5.73 -0.37
C TYR A 72 12.02 5.96 -1.63
N ASN A 73 12.00 5.00 -2.56
CA ASN A 73 12.75 5.07 -3.81
C ASN A 73 12.28 6.25 -4.66
N VAL A 74 10.97 6.50 -4.70
CA VAL A 74 10.39 7.66 -5.40
C VAL A 74 10.85 8.97 -4.76
N CYS A 75 10.90 9.10 -3.43
CA CYS A 75 11.42 10.30 -2.76
C CYS A 75 12.87 10.61 -3.17
N ILE A 76 13.74 9.60 -3.20
CA ILE A 76 15.16 9.76 -3.60
C ILE A 76 15.28 10.08 -5.10
N ASP A 77 14.51 9.39 -5.94
CA ASP A 77 14.60 9.56 -7.40
C ASP A 77 14.02 10.89 -7.87
N ILE A 78 12.98 11.40 -7.21
CA ILE A 78 12.44 12.75 -7.43
C ILE A 78 13.49 13.79 -7.05
N TYR A 79 14.18 13.60 -5.92
CA TYR A 79 15.24 14.50 -5.51
C TYR A 79 16.37 14.57 -6.53
N GLY A 80 16.85 13.41 -7.01
CA GLY A 80 17.87 13.33 -8.06
C GLY A 80 17.42 14.04 -9.35
N SER A 81 16.15 13.91 -9.72
CA SER A 81 15.59 14.56 -10.91
C SER A 81 15.48 16.07 -10.80
N ASN A 82 15.07 16.62 -9.65
CA ASN A 82 14.97 18.06 -9.48
C ASN A 82 16.35 18.71 -9.65
N LYS A 83 17.38 18.06 -9.09
CA LYS A 83 18.76 18.47 -9.27
C LYS A 83 19.19 18.42 -10.74
N GLU A 84 18.87 17.33 -11.45
CA GLU A 84 19.12 17.25 -12.89
C GLU A 84 18.36 18.33 -13.67
N LEU A 85 17.09 18.62 -13.38
CA LEU A 85 16.32 19.69 -14.02
C LEU A 85 16.93 21.08 -13.81
N GLU A 86 17.35 21.41 -12.59
CA GLU A 86 18.05 22.66 -12.28
C GLU A 86 19.37 22.80 -13.05
N ASP A 87 20.12 21.70 -13.22
CA ASP A 87 21.38 21.70 -13.96
C ASP A 87 21.15 21.95 -15.47
N TYR A 88 20.05 21.49 -16.08
CA TYR A 88 19.79 21.79 -17.50
C TYR A 88 19.27 23.18 -17.72
N GLN A 89 18.43 23.71 -16.83
CA GLN A 89 17.97 25.11 -16.95
C GLN A 89 19.16 26.08 -16.95
N LYS A 90 20.24 25.75 -16.25
CA LYS A 90 21.52 26.49 -16.31
C LYS A 90 22.28 26.31 -17.62
N LEU A 91 22.09 25.18 -18.30
CA LEU A 91 22.74 24.85 -19.58
C LEU A 91 21.92 25.29 -20.80
N GLU A 92 20.64 25.64 -20.65
CA GLU A 92 19.71 26.03 -21.73
C GLU A 92 20.11 27.33 -22.45
N GLY A 93 21.14 28.04 -21.95
CA GLY A 93 21.79 29.17 -22.61
C GLY A 93 23.11 28.87 -23.33
N LEU A 94 23.54 27.60 -23.38
CA LEU A 94 24.80 27.17 -23.99
C LEU A 94 24.51 26.22 -25.17
N ASP A 95 24.92 26.62 -26.36
CA ASP A 95 24.79 25.87 -27.61
C ASP A 95 25.91 24.82 -27.74
N GLY A 96 25.57 23.52 -27.77
CA GLY A 96 26.55 22.44 -27.95
C GLY A 96 26.04 21.00 -27.73
N GLU A 97 26.93 20.03 -28.00
CA GLU A 97 26.70 18.57 -27.87
C GLU A 97 26.20 18.13 -26.47
N GLY A 98 26.50 18.89 -25.42
CA GLY A 98 26.01 18.67 -24.05
C GLY A 98 24.48 18.73 -23.92
N LEU A 99 23.77 19.35 -24.86
CA LEU A 99 22.29 19.36 -24.87
C LEU A 99 21.71 17.99 -25.28
N TYR A 100 22.39 17.22 -26.14
CA TYR A 100 21.93 15.92 -26.63
C TYR A 100 22.17 14.79 -25.62
N GLU A 101 23.35 14.72 -25.00
CA GLU A 101 23.67 13.71 -23.97
C GLU A 101 22.71 13.80 -22.78
N ASN A 102 22.39 15.03 -22.39
CA ASN A 102 21.50 15.29 -21.28
C ASN A 102 20.06 14.87 -21.67
N LYS A 103 19.58 15.11 -22.90
CA LYS A 103 18.28 14.61 -23.37
C LYS A 103 18.08 13.09 -23.18
N GLU A 104 19.14 12.28 -23.25
CA GLU A 104 19.08 10.83 -22.97
C GLU A 104 18.92 10.52 -21.48
N ARG A 105 19.60 11.28 -20.63
CA ARG A 105 19.52 11.16 -19.17
C ARG A 105 18.11 11.45 -18.65
N TYR A 106 17.39 12.41 -19.23
CA TYR A 106 15.97 12.61 -18.95
C TYR A 106 15.07 11.44 -19.39
N ARG A 107 15.36 10.81 -20.54
CA ARG A 107 14.62 9.61 -20.95
C ARG A 107 14.80 8.50 -19.92
N PHE A 108 16.02 8.30 -19.44
CA PHE A 108 16.31 7.29 -18.41
C PHE A 108 15.49 7.52 -17.14
N TRP A 109 15.42 8.76 -16.66
CA TRP A 109 14.57 9.11 -15.51
C TRP A 109 13.08 8.83 -15.77
N TYR A 110 12.57 9.18 -16.95
CA TYR A 110 11.19 8.88 -17.33
C TYR A 110 10.88 7.37 -17.32
N TYR A 111 11.82 6.54 -17.79
CA TYR A 111 11.70 5.08 -17.69
C TYR A 111 11.66 4.59 -16.24
N LYS A 112 12.47 5.19 -15.35
CA LYS A 112 12.49 4.87 -13.92
C LYS A 112 11.14 5.19 -13.27
N LEU A 113 10.55 6.35 -13.56
CA LEU A 113 9.20 6.72 -13.13
C LEU A 113 8.13 5.75 -13.62
N LYS A 114 8.17 5.37 -14.91
CA LYS A 114 7.22 4.42 -15.50
C LYS A 114 7.21 3.08 -14.77
N LYS A 115 8.35 2.62 -14.26
CA LYS A 115 8.45 1.41 -13.43
C LYS A 115 7.65 1.55 -12.13
N TYR A 116 7.71 2.70 -11.47
CA TYR A 116 6.95 2.96 -10.24
C TYR A 116 5.44 3.06 -10.48
N TYR A 117 4.98 3.56 -11.64
CA TYR A 117 3.55 3.51 -11.99
C TYR A 117 3.03 2.07 -11.98
N ARG A 118 3.74 1.16 -12.64
CA ARG A 118 3.34 -0.26 -12.73
C ARG A 118 3.26 -0.95 -11.35
N TYR A 119 4.14 -0.62 -10.41
CA TYR A 119 4.04 -1.18 -9.06
C TYR A 119 2.87 -0.62 -8.26
N SER A 120 2.54 0.65 -8.45
CA SER A 120 1.35 1.28 -7.85
C SER A 120 0.05 0.67 -8.36
N ASP A 121 -0.01 0.40 -9.67
CA ASP A 121 -1.19 -0.21 -10.29
C ASP A 121 -1.43 -1.61 -9.72
N MET A 122 -0.36 -2.39 -9.53
CA MET A 122 -0.45 -3.70 -8.87
C MET A 122 -0.93 -3.61 -7.43
N GLY A 123 -0.45 -2.62 -6.66
CA GLY A 123 -0.93 -2.40 -5.29
C GLY A 123 -2.41 -2.01 -5.26
N TRP A 124 -2.82 -1.12 -6.16
CA TRP A 124 -4.22 -0.68 -6.28
C TRP A 124 -5.16 -1.81 -6.69
N PHE A 125 -4.71 -2.66 -7.61
CA PHE A 125 -5.40 -3.88 -8.01
C PHE A 125 -5.66 -4.80 -6.82
N VAL A 126 -4.63 -5.11 -6.03
CA VAL A 126 -4.78 -5.96 -4.85
C VAL A 126 -5.71 -5.34 -3.82
N ALA A 127 -5.58 -4.03 -3.56
CA ALA A 127 -6.46 -3.35 -2.63
C ALA A 127 -7.94 -3.37 -3.06
N ASN A 128 -8.24 -3.44 -4.36
CA ASN A 128 -9.62 -3.58 -4.84
C ASN A 128 -10.18 -5.01 -4.72
N HIS A 129 -9.31 -6.02 -4.65
CA HIS A 129 -9.72 -7.42 -4.55
C HIS A 129 -9.72 -7.97 -3.12
N LEU A 130 -9.04 -7.31 -2.18
CA LEU A 130 -9.11 -7.67 -0.75
C LEU A 130 -10.55 -7.73 -0.19
N PRO A 131 -11.47 -6.79 -0.49
CA PRO A 131 -12.87 -6.90 -0.06
C PRO A 131 -13.60 -8.07 -0.71
N GLN A 132 -13.29 -8.38 -1.97
CA GLN A 132 -13.88 -9.50 -2.71
C GLN A 132 -13.44 -10.85 -2.11
N LEU A 133 -12.18 -10.97 -1.68
CA LEU A 133 -11.69 -12.12 -0.93
C LEU A 133 -12.38 -12.24 0.44
N GLY A 134 -12.62 -11.12 1.12
CA GLY A 134 -13.40 -11.09 2.37
C GLY A 134 -14.84 -11.61 2.18
N LEU A 135 -15.48 -11.20 1.07
CA LEU A 135 -16.81 -11.67 0.67
C LEU A 135 -16.81 -13.17 0.30
N LEU A 136 -15.77 -13.68 -0.35
CA LEU A 136 -15.65 -15.13 -0.60
C LEU A 136 -15.58 -15.91 0.71
N GLY A 137 -14.87 -15.39 1.71
CA GLY A 137 -14.85 -15.96 3.05
C GLY A 137 -16.24 -16.03 3.69
N THR A 138 -17.11 -15.04 3.46
CA THR A 138 -18.49 -15.10 3.99
C THR A 138 -19.34 -16.15 3.31
N LEU A 139 -19.20 -16.29 2.00
CA LEU A 139 -19.93 -17.32 1.25
C LEU A 139 -19.56 -18.71 1.74
N ILE A 140 -18.26 -18.95 1.99
CA ILE A 140 -17.79 -20.24 2.52
C ILE A 140 -18.24 -20.43 3.97
N GLY A 141 -18.13 -19.41 4.83
CA GLY A 141 -18.57 -19.48 6.23
C GLY A 141 -20.07 -19.73 6.40
N MET A 142 -20.90 -19.07 5.56
CA MET A 142 -22.33 -19.33 5.53
C MET A 142 -22.67 -20.70 4.93
N ALA A 143 -21.98 -21.11 3.85
CA ALA A 143 -22.15 -22.45 3.29
C ALA A 143 -21.84 -23.54 4.31
N TYR A 144 -20.82 -23.34 5.15
CA TYR A 144 -20.51 -24.26 6.25
C TYR A 144 -21.69 -24.41 7.24
N VAL A 145 -22.40 -23.33 7.57
CA VAL A 145 -23.61 -23.44 8.42
C VAL A 145 -24.68 -24.30 7.74
N PHE A 146 -24.96 -24.10 6.45
CA PHE A 146 -25.99 -24.87 5.75
C PHE A 146 -25.63 -26.35 5.59
N LEU A 147 -24.37 -26.66 5.28
CA LEU A 147 -23.93 -28.03 5.01
C LEU A 147 -23.84 -28.91 6.26
N PHE A 148 -23.71 -28.30 7.45
CA PHE A 148 -23.51 -29.02 8.71
C PHE A 148 -24.63 -28.77 9.73
N SER A 149 -25.68 -28.01 9.39
CA SER A 149 -26.81 -27.71 10.29
C SER A 149 -27.93 -28.74 10.32
N ASP A 150 -27.82 -29.86 9.58
CA ASP A 150 -28.77 -30.99 9.61
C ASP A 150 -28.95 -31.63 11.01
N LEU A 151 -28.15 -31.23 12.00
CA LEU A 151 -28.30 -31.61 13.40
C LEU A 151 -29.14 -30.56 14.15
N ASN A 152 -30.47 -30.70 14.15
CA ASN A 152 -31.45 -29.98 14.99
C ASN A 152 -30.91 -28.66 15.60
N MET A 153 -31.20 -27.50 15.01
CA MET A 153 -30.87 -26.17 15.57
C MET A 153 -31.39 -25.94 17.01
N ALA A 154 -32.29 -26.81 17.49
CA ALA A 154 -32.74 -26.88 18.88
C ALA A 154 -31.68 -27.44 19.85
N THR A 155 -30.65 -28.13 19.36
CA THR A 155 -29.56 -28.70 20.14
C THR A 155 -28.40 -27.70 20.30
N LYS A 156 -27.69 -27.80 21.44
CA LYS A 156 -26.49 -26.98 21.70
C LYS A 156 -25.41 -27.15 20.61
N ALA A 157 -25.32 -28.32 19.99
CA ALA A 157 -24.38 -28.61 18.91
C ALA A 157 -24.72 -27.86 17.63
N GLY A 158 -25.99 -27.87 17.20
CA GLY A 158 -26.45 -27.10 16.02
C GLY A 158 -26.25 -25.60 16.18
N GLN A 159 -26.54 -25.06 17.37
CA GLN A 159 -26.28 -23.64 17.69
C GLN A 159 -24.78 -23.30 17.60
N LEU A 160 -23.90 -24.16 18.11
CA LEU A 160 -22.45 -23.93 18.06
C LEU A 160 -21.91 -23.89 16.63
N ILE A 161 -22.39 -24.77 15.74
CA ILE A 161 -22.01 -24.79 14.32
C ILE A 161 -22.45 -23.48 13.64
N ALA A 162 -23.67 -23.01 13.92
CA ALA A 162 -24.17 -21.76 13.39
C ALA A 162 -23.35 -20.55 13.85
N PHE A 163 -23.04 -20.45 15.15
CA PHE A 163 -22.19 -19.37 15.68
C PHE A 163 -20.77 -19.41 15.11
N LYS A 164 -20.19 -20.59 14.91
CA LYS A 164 -18.86 -20.73 14.32
C LYS A 164 -18.84 -20.25 12.87
N GLY A 165 -19.75 -20.75 12.02
CA GLY A 165 -19.83 -20.34 10.62
C GLY A 165 -20.17 -18.86 10.44
N MET A 166 -21.11 -18.33 11.23
CA MET A 166 -21.43 -16.90 11.23
C MET A 166 -20.24 -16.04 11.69
N GLY A 167 -19.51 -16.47 12.71
CA GLY A 167 -18.29 -15.82 13.18
C GLY A 167 -17.23 -15.73 12.09
N THR A 168 -16.95 -16.83 11.37
CA THR A 168 -16.00 -16.80 10.24
C THR A 168 -16.37 -15.78 9.18
N ALA A 169 -17.65 -15.72 8.79
CA ALA A 169 -18.12 -14.78 7.80
C ALA A 169 -17.95 -13.31 8.23
N LEU A 170 -18.22 -12.99 9.50
CA LEU A 170 -18.04 -11.64 10.00
C LEU A 170 -16.56 -11.23 10.02
N TYR A 171 -15.68 -12.10 10.53
CA TYR A 171 -14.26 -11.78 10.65
C TYR A 171 -13.59 -11.57 9.28
N THR A 172 -13.85 -12.42 8.28
CA THR A 172 -13.24 -12.29 6.95
C THR A 172 -13.69 -11.01 6.24
N THR A 173 -14.95 -10.59 6.42
CA THR A 173 -15.49 -9.34 5.83
C THR A 173 -14.81 -8.12 6.38
N ILE A 174 -14.73 -8.05 7.72
CA ILE A 174 -14.14 -6.92 8.42
C ILE A 174 -12.66 -6.83 8.07
N ALA A 175 -11.94 -7.96 8.11
CA ALA A 175 -10.54 -8.01 7.71
C ALA A 175 -10.34 -7.52 6.26
N GLY A 176 -11.07 -8.07 5.30
CA GLY A 176 -10.96 -7.68 3.88
C GLY A 176 -11.22 -6.20 3.63
N SER A 177 -12.21 -5.63 4.31
CA SER A 177 -12.58 -4.21 4.18
C SER A 177 -11.55 -3.28 4.84
N ILE A 178 -11.16 -3.57 6.08
CA ILE A 178 -10.21 -2.73 6.84
C ILE A 178 -8.85 -2.71 6.15
N PHE A 179 -8.29 -3.89 5.82
CA PHE A 179 -6.96 -3.95 5.19
C PHE A 179 -6.95 -3.34 3.79
N SER A 180 -8.05 -3.49 3.03
CA SER A 180 -8.23 -2.78 1.75
C SER A 180 -8.16 -1.27 1.92
N LEU A 181 -8.89 -0.71 2.89
CA LEU A 181 -8.93 0.74 3.11
C LEU A 181 -7.57 1.28 3.53
N ILE A 182 -6.90 0.63 4.48
CA ILE A 182 -5.58 1.08 4.94
C ILE A 182 -4.56 1.05 3.78
N LEU A 183 -4.56 -0.02 2.98
CA LEU A 183 -3.66 -0.13 1.83
C LEU A 183 -3.97 0.92 0.76
N LYS A 184 -5.24 1.25 0.52
CA LYS A 184 -5.64 2.33 -0.40
C LYS A 184 -5.13 3.69 0.06
N ILE A 185 -5.18 4.00 1.36
CA ILE A 185 -4.64 5.26 1.90
C ILE A 185 -3.13 5.34 1.66
N GLN A 186 -2.40 4.25 1.91
CA GLN A 186 -0.95 4.18 1.64
C GLN A 186 -0.63 4.38 0.16
N LEU A 187 -1.40 3.77 -0.73
CA LEU A 187 -1.25 3.90 -2.18
C LEU A 187 -1.65 5.28 -2.69
N PHE A 188 -2.65 5.91 -2.09
CA PHE A 188 -3.09 7.25 -2.45
C PHE A 188 -1.97 8.27 -2.24
N ASN A 189 -1.27 8.19 -1.10
CA ASN A 189 -0.10 9.01 -0.83
C ASN A 189 0.98 8.81 -1.91
N LEU A 190 1.30 7.56 -2.27
CA LEU A 190 2.27 7.27 -3.34
C LEU A 190 1.84 7.81 -4.71
N LYS A 191 0.54 7.71 -5.05
CA LYS A 191 0.00 8.18 -6.32
C LYS A 191 0.06 9.71 -6.42
N TYR A 192 -0.33 10.40 -5.35
CA TYR A 192 -0.30 11.87 -5.29
C TYR A 192 1.10 12.43 -5.60
N LEU A 193 2.15 11.82 -5.02
CA LEU A 193 3.54 12.23 -5.28
C LEU A 193 3.97 12.08 -6.73
N LYS A 194 3.48 11.03 -7.39
CA LYS A 194 3.79 10.79 -8.80
C LYS A 194 3.10 11.80 -9.70
N ASP A 195 1.84 12.09 -9.40
CA ASP A 195 1.03 12.99 -10.22
C ASP A 195 1.51 14.45 -10.07
N GLU A 196 1.94 14.88 -8.88
CA GLU A 196 2.56 16.20 -8.64
C GLU A 196 3.81 16.43 -9.51
N LYS A 197 4.68 15.41 -9.65
CA LYS A 197 5.97 15.56 -10.35
C LYS A 197 5.94 15.22 -11.83
N THR A 198 4.91 14.52 -12.29
CA THR A 198 4.71 14.26 -13.73
C THR A 198 3.94 15.37 -14.44
N GLY A 199 3.58 16.45 -13.74
CA GLY A 199 2.85 17.59 -14.32
C GLY A 199 1.44 17.22 -14.79
N LYS A 200 0.90 16.06 -14.38
CA LYS A 200 -0.43 15.58 -14.77
C LYS A 200 -1.57 16.21 -13.98
N THR A 201 -1.29 17.18 -13.11
CA THR A 201 -2.29 17.99 -12.41
C THR A 201 -2.69 19.23 -13.21
N ASN A 202 -3.02 19.06 -14.50
CA ASN A 202 -3.79 19.99 -15.32
C ASN A 202 -4.57 19.15 -16.35
N GLY A 203 -5.65 18.53 -15.88
CA GLY A 203 -6.44 17.58 -16.67
C GLY A 203 -7.63 17.04 -15.92
N VAL A 204 -8.25 17.89 -15.10
CA VAL A 204 -9.68 17.86 -14.76
C VAL A 204 -10.16 19.29 -14.87
#